data_AF-A0A0N0D640-F1
#
_entry.id   AF-A0A0N0D640-F1
#
_cell.length_a   1.000
_cell.length_b   1.000
_cell.length_c   1.000
_cell.angle_alpha   90.00
_cell.angle_beta   90.00
_cell.angle_gamma   90.00
#
_symmetry.space_group_name_H-M   'P 1'
#
loop_
_entity.id
_entity.type
_entity.pdbx_description
1 polymer ?
#
loop_
_entity_poly.entity_id
_entity_poly.type
_entity_poly.pdbx_seq_one_letter_code
_entity_poly.pdbx_strand_id
1 'polypeptide(L)' 'MEMQVRINSPDAFIYEMILKKIGEIKETFSSKDVLFDIIQNSSSDPWDNLNIDEIAVDSGIEDFAEHHAHYIYGVPKRS' A
#
# COMPACT_ATOMS: atom_id res chain seq x y z
N MET A 1 0.20 -22.29 26.79
CA MET A 1 0.11 -22.64 25.36
C MET A 1 -0.44 -21.40 24.68
N GLU A 2 0.39 -20.68 23.93
CA GLU A 2 -0.03 -19.47 23.22
C GLU A 2 -0.77 -19.87 21.94
N MET A 3 -1.89 -19.21 21.67
CA MET A 3 -2.74 -19.47 20.50
C MET A 3 -2.61 -18.30 19.52
N GLN A 4 -2.16 -18.58 18.30
CA GLN A 4 -2.11 -17.58 17.23
C GLN A 4 -3.28 -17.77 16.26
N VAL A 5 -3.96 -16.68 15.94
CA VAL A 5 -5.07 -16.64 14.97
C VAL A 5 -4.62 -15.86 13.74
N ARG A 6 -4.66 -16.50 12.56
CA ARG A 6 -4.42 -15.82 11.28
C ARG A 6 -5.75 -15.46 10.63
N ILE A 7 -5.90 -14.21 10.23
CA ILE A 7 -7.06 -13.70 9.51
C ILE A 7 -6.63 -13.42 8.07
N ASN A 8 -7.17 -14.17 7.11
CA ASN A 8 -6.97 -13.88 5.70
C ASN A 8 -7.99 -12.81 5.28
N SER A 9 -7.50 -11.63 4.89
CA SER A 9 -8.34 -10.57 4.32
C SER A 9 -8.24 -10.60 2.80
N PRO A 10 -9.37 -10.46 2.07
CA PRO A 10 -9.35 -10.14 0.65
C PRO A 10 -8.55 -8.86 0.36
N ASP A 11 -7.80 -8.86 -0.74
CA ASP A 11 -7.00 -7.71 -1.21
C ASP A 11 -7.87 -6.48 -1.56
N ALA A 12 -9.17 -6.69 -1.78
CA ALA A 12 -10.12 -5.62 -2.07
C ALA A 12 -10.48 -4.76 -0.85
N PHE A 13 -10.09 -5.15 0.37
CA PHE A 13 -10.37 -4.35 1.56
C PHE A 13 -9.40 -3.17 1.67
N ILE A 14 -9.97 -1.96 1.72
CA ILE A 14 -9.23 -0.73 2.01
C ILE A 14 -8.66 -0.83 3.43
N TYR A 15 -7.41 -0.39 3.62
CA TYR A 15 -6.69 -0.42 4.89
C TYR A 15 -7.51 0.08 6.09
N GLU A 16 -8.28 1.17 5.91
CA GLU A 16 -9.15 1.72 6.96
C GLU A 16 -10.26 0.75 7.42
N MET A 17 -10.84 -0.02 6.49
CA MET A 17 -11.86 -1.02 6.83
C MET A 17 -11.26 -2.17 7.63
N ILE A 18 -10.03 -2.57 7.29
CA ILE A 18 -9.28 -3.60 8.01
C ILE A 18 -9.00 -3.13 9.44
N LEU A 19 -8.50 -1.90 9.61
CA LEU A 19 -8.27 -1.31 10.93
C LEU A 19 -9.53 -1.24 11.79
N LYS A 20 -10.66 -0.83 11.19
CA LYS A 20 -11.95 -0.79 11.88
C LYS A 20 -12.36 -2.18 12.37
N LYS A 21 -12.25 -3.20 11.52
CA LYS A 21 -12.59 -4.59 11.89
C LYS A 21 -11.66 -5.15 12.97
N ILE A 22 -10.36 -4.83 12.90
CA ILE A 22 -9.40 -5.18 13.94
C ILE A 22 -9.78 -4.53 15.29
N GLY A 23 -10.24 -3.28 15.28
CA GLY A 23 -10.76 -2.60 16.46
C GLY A 23 -11.96 -3.32 17.09
N GLU A 24 -12.97 -3.66 16.28
CA GLU A 24 -14.15 -4.41 16.73
C GLU A 24 -13.78 -5.78 17.34
N ILE A 25 -12.81 -6.46 16.74
CA ILE A 25 -12.26 -7.73 17.23
C ILE A 25 -11.60 -7.51 18.60
N LYS A 26 -10.72 -6.52 18.72
CA LYS A 26 -10.00 -6.21 19.96
C LYS A 26 -10.95 -5.91 21.13
N GLU A 27 -12.00 -5.13 20.88
CA GLU A 27 -13.02 -4.80 21.89
C GLU A 27 -13.77 -6.07 22.35
N THR A 28 -14.16 -6.92 21.41
CA THR A 28 -14.85 -8.19 21.71
C THR A 28 -13.99 -9.11 22.58
N PHE A 29 -12.68 -9.22 22.31
CA PHE A 29 -11.78 -10.05 23.10
C PHE A 29 -11.42 -9.45 24.46
N SER A 30 -11.29 -8.11 24.54
CA SER A 30 -11.06 -7.41 25.80
C SER A 30 -12.22 -7.62 26.78
N SER A 31 -13.46 -7.67 26.27
CA SER A 31 -14.66 -7.96 27.10
C SER A 31 -14.65 -9.37 27.71
N LYS A 32 -13.81 -10.28 27.20
CA LYS A 32 -13.68 -11.68 27.65
C LYS A 32 -12.39 -11.95 28.42
N ASP A 33 -11.66 -10.90 28.78
CA ASP A 33 -10.37 -10.98 29.49
C ASP A 33 -9.30 -11.78 28.72
N VAL A 34 -9.38 -11.78 27.39
CA VAL A 34 -8.41 -12.44 26.51
C VAL A 34 -7.41 -11.40 26.01
N LEU A 35 -6.14 -11.60 26.36
CA LEU A 35 -5.02 -10.81 25.83
C LEU A 35 -4.87 -11.04 24.32
N PHE A 36 -4.94 -9.95 23.56
CA PHE A 36 -4.89 -9.95 22.10
C PHE A 36 -3.87 -8.93 21.60
N ASP A 37 -2.79 -9.43 20.99
CA ASP A 37 -1.78 -8.62 20.31
C ASP A 37 -1.85 -8.84 18.80
N ILE A 38 -1.78 -7.73 18.05
CA ILE A 38 -1.78 -7.74 16.60
C ILE A 38 -0.33 -7.66 16.14
N ILE A 39 0.20 -8.79 15.68
CA ILE A 39 1.51 -8.82 15.04
C ILE A 39 1.27 -8.53 13.55
N GLN A 40 1.45 -7.27 13.16
CA GLN A 40 1.53 -6.93 11.74
C GLN A 40 2.87 -7.43 11.22
N ASN A 41 2.84 -8.52 10.46
CA ASN A 41 3.96 -8.85 9.59
C ASN A 41 3.93 -7.85 8.44
N SER A 42 4.62 -6.72 8.60
CA SER A 42 4.90 -5.84 7.46
C SER A 42 5.81 -6.63 6.51
N SER A 43 5.24 -7.29 5.52
CA SER A 43 6.03 -7.60 4.33
C SER A 43 6.44 -6.26 3.75
N SER A 44 7.74 -6.01 3.58
CA SER A 44 8.20 -4.81 2.88
C SER A 44 7.45 -4.73 1.55
N ASP A 45 6.73 -3.64 1.29
CA ASP A 45 6.09 -3.47 0.00
C ASP A 45 7.23 -3.47 -1.05
N PRO A 46 7.16 -4.28 -2.12
CA PRO A 46 8.12 -4.20 -3.20
C PRO A 46 8.26 -2.78 -3.77
N TRP A 47 7.21 -1.95 -3.67
CA TRP A 47 7.22 -0.54 -4.04
C TRP A 47 8.07 0.33 -3.08
N ASP A 48 8.25 -0.07 -1.82
CA ASP A 48 9.04 0.69 -0.83
C ASP A 48 10.55 0.60 -1.09
N ASN A 49 11.01 -0.41 -1.83
CA ASN A 49 12.43 -0.68 -2.11
C ASN A 49 12.79 -0.46 -3.59
N LEU A 50 12.04 0.40 -4.30
CA LEU A 50 12.35 0.72 -5.69
C LEU A 50 13.56 1.63 -5.81
N ASN A 51 14.57 1.16 -6.52
CA ASN A 51 15.67 1.98 -6.97
C ASN A 51 15.26 2.72 -8.25
N ILE A 52 14.71 3.94 -8.11
CA ILE A 52 14.26 4.75 -9.25
C ILE A 52 15.40 4.99 -10.25
N ASP A 53 16.63 5.14 -9.79
CA ASP A 53 17.78 5.39 -10.67
C ASP A 53 18.13 4.18 -11.56
N GLU A 54 17.80 2.96 -11.13
CA GLU A 54 17.98 1.74 -11.95
C GLU A 54 16.85 1.54 -12.96
N ILE A 55 15.65 2.03 -12.67
CA ILE A 55 14.46 1.78 -13.50
C ILE A 55 14.05 2.97 -14.36
N ALA A 56 14.48 4.18 -14.03
CA ALA A 56 14.20 5.38 -14.79
C ALA A 56 15.17 5.51 -15.96
N VAL A 57 14.66 5.98 -17.09
CA VAL A 57 15.45 6.32 -18.27
C VAL A 57 15.36 7.82 -18.45
N ASP A 58 16.51 8.49 -18.50
CA ASP A 58 16.57 9.91 -18.85
C ASP A 58 16.18 10.10 -20.31
N SER A 59 15.07 10.80 -20.54
CA SER A 59 14.59 11.13 -21.87
C SER A 59 15.36 12.29 -22.50
N GLY A 60 16.17 13.03 -21.72
CA GLY A 60 16.83 14.26 -22.12
C GLY A 60 15.88 15.43 -22.35
N ILE A 61 14.59 15.29 -21.97
CA ILE A 61 13.53 16.27 -22.18
C ILE A 61 13.05 16.74 -20.80
N GLU A 62 13.37 17.98 -20.47
CA GLU A 62 13.17 18.58 -19.13
C GLU A 62 11.70 18.54 -18.65
N ASP A 63 10.76 18.69 -19.56
CA ASP A 63 9.33 18.79 -19.29
C ASP A 63 8.54 17.56 -19.77
N PHE A 64 9.23 16.43 -19.97
CA PHE A 64 8.61 15.21 -20.47
C PHE A 64 7.49 14.71 -19.55
N ALA A 65 7.67 14.78 -18.23
CA ALA A 65 6.65 14.32 -17.29
C ALA A 65 5.34 15.13 -17.41
N GLU A 66 5.45 16.45 -17.56
CA GLU A 66 4.32 17.36 -17.67
C GLU A 66 3.60 17.22 -19.03
N HIS A 67 4.37 17.04 -20.10
CA HIS A 67 3.85 17.00 -21.47
C HIS A 67 4.04 15.64 -22.15
N HIS A 68 4.04 14.55 -21.39
CA HIS A 68 4.28 13.20 -21.91
C HIS A 68 3.36 12.86 -23.08
N ALA A 69 2.12 13.33 -23.07
CA ALA A 69 1.19 13.12 -24.17
C ALA A 69 1.67 13.76 -25.49
N HIS A 70 2.29 14.94 -25.43
CA HIS A 70 2.85 15.61 -26.60
C HIS A 70 3.99 14.78 -27.20
N TYR A 71 4.92 14.30 -26.37
CA TYR A 71 6.08 13.56 -26.82
C TYR A 71 5.77 12.11 -27.24
N ILE A 72 4.81 11.45 -26.57
CA ILE A 72 4.46 10.05 -26.85
C ILE A 72 3.44 9.96 -28.01
N TYR A 73 2.47 10.88 -28.08
CA TYR A 73 1.34 10.77 -29.00
C TYR A 73 1.24 11.92 -30.01
N GLY A 74 2.11 12.93 -29.94
CA GLY A 74 2.10 14.06 -30.89
C GLY A 74 0.94 15.05 -30.71
N VAL A 75 0.22 15.02 -29.58
CA VAL A 75 -0.83 16.00 -29.32
C VAL A 75 -0.25 17.40 -29.08
N PRO A 76 -0.98 18.50 -29.35
CA PRO A 76 -0.49 19.85 -29.03
C PRO A 76 -0.09 19.98 -27.56
N LYS A 77 1.04 20.65 -27.31
CA LYS A 77 1.52 20.91 -25.95
C LYS A 77 0.50 21.78 -25.21
N ARG A 78 0.18 21.39 -23.97
CA ARG A 78 -0.69 22.21 -23.11
C ARG A 78 0.06 23.49 -22.75
N SER A 79 -0.64 24.63 -22.86
CA SER A 79 -0.09 25.95 -22.57
C SER A 79 -0.11 26.26 -21.09
#